data_AF-A0A7W5A7H1-F1
#
_entry.id   AF-A0A7W5A7H1-F1
#
_cell.length_a   1.000
_cell.length_b   1.000
_cell.length_c   1.000
_cell.angle_alpha   90.00
_cell.angle_beta   90.00
_cell.angle_gamma   90.00
#
_symmetry.space_group_name_H-M   'P 1'
#
loop_
_entity.id
_entity.type
_entity.pdbx_description
1 polymer ?
#
loop_
_entity_poly.entity_id
_entity_poly.type
_entity_poly.pdbx_seq_one_letter_code
_entity_poly.pdbx_strand_id
1 'polypeptide(L)'
;MRTLALSAASVAVVGAILAVPAPSQAALTNTDFGMFASGFGTRVTGGSLPANSGDLGYQTIGCTRKAGHDVSNNTAGAKVPGLGTIGATTTKQRTIKSGSTVKSISEHKIADVVLDKNPLGKVTVEGLSSVSQAWWDGKGYKADSKAKIAHIVLDPAGPGRTIDLPIPGSDRPLVIPGIATIGLGNTVERTNADGAYSYANGIWIKLHGTDSEVIVGRSRAEINGQAFSAVFNGFSNSVDASALGGVVKVGKNPLTNAGCAGTKGKLKTKSIGHVPLGEVGNILDVKGLTSGQRSNQTKTTAEGYTFGEVANVNIGNGAIRIEAIRAQANVKYVKGKGSTASISGTKFGDIYIGKQKVSLAQLESALSRVDIPGLAKIETKVVVERSKNLVEVVALRLTLLDATEGTKTVVNIGHAKFKVNSSK
;
A
#
# COMPACT_ATOMS: atom_id res chain seq x y z
N MET A 1 -21.48 78.94 -4.40
CA MET A 1 -21.01 77.58 -4.12
C MET A 1 -21.73 76.62 -5.07
N ARG A 2 -21.05 76.18 -6.13
CA ARG A 2 -21.59 75.25 -7.14
C ARG A 2 -20.77 73.96 -7.07
N THR A 3 -21.43 72.88 -6.70
CA THR A 3 -20.86 71.55 -6.52
C THR A 3 -20.62 70.92 -7.89
N LEU A 4 -19.36 70.65 -8.23
CA LEU A 4 -18.97 69.83 -9.38
C LEU A 4 -18.92 68.36 -8.93
N ALA A 5 -19.81 67.54 -9.48
CA ALA A 5 -19.76 66.09 -9.36
C ALA A 5 -18.85 65.54 -10.47
N LEU A 6 -17.71 64.95 -10.08
CA LEU A 6 -16.85 64.18 -10.98
C LEU A 6 -17.27 62.72 -10.89
N SER A 7 -17.90 62.21 -11.94
CA SER A 7 -18.24 60.81 -12.13
C SER A 7 -16.98 60.03 -12.53
N ALA A 8 -16.51 59.15 -11.64
CA ALA A 8 -15.45 58.20 -11.95
C ALA A 8 -16.04 57.00 -12.73
N ALA A 9 -15.53 56.76 -13.95
CA ALA A 9 -15.88 55.60 -14.75
C ALA A 9 -15.08 54.37 -14.29
N SER A 10 -15.77 53.40 -13.71
CA SER A 10 -15.20 52.10 -13.32
C SER A 10 -15.09 51.20 -14.56
N VAL A 11 -13.88 50.99 -15.07
CA VAL A 11 -13.61 49.98 -16.11
C VAL A 11 -13.62 48.61 -15.44
N ALA A 12 -14.69 47.84 -15.65
CA ALA A 12 -14.76 46.45 -15.23
C ALA A 12 -13.91 45.58 -16.17
N VAL A 13 -12.71 45.20 -15.72
CA VAL A 13 -11.91 44.16 -16.38
C VAL A 13 -12.59 42.81 -16.11
N VAL A 14 -13.38 42.35 -17.07
CA VAL A 14 -13.93 40.98 -17.07
C VAL A 14 -12.77 40.04 -17.36
N GLY A 15 -12.14 39.53 -16.30
CA GLY A 15 -11.15 38.46 -16.40
C GLY A 15 -11.81 37.20 -16.93
N ALA A 16 -11.59 36.89 -18.21
CA ALA A 16 -11.96 35.61 -18.80
C ALA A 16 -11.15 34.50 -18.12
N ILE A 17 -11.80 33.78 -17.20
CA ILE A 17 -11.26 32.54 -16.66
C ILE A 17 -11.27 31.53 -17.81
N LEU A 18 -10.11 31.34 -18.45
CA LEU A 18 -9.88 30.23 -19.37
C LEU A 18 -9.97 28.94 -18.54
N ALA A 19 -11.15 28.34 -18.51
CA ALA A 19 -11.35 27.00 -17.99
C ALA A 19 -10.57 26.03 -18.89
N VAL A 20 -9.35 25.69 -18.49
CA VAL A 20 -8.57 24.62 -19.12
C VAL A 20 -9.36 23.33 -18.90
N PRO A 21 -9.89 22.66 -19.95
CA PRO A 21 -10.61 21.43 -19.77
C PRO A 21 -9.67 20.40 -19.15
N ALA A 22 -10.11 19.80 -18.04
CA ALA A 22 -9.40 18.69 -17.43
C ALA A 22 -9.19 17.58 -18.49
N PRO A 23 -8.01 16.94 -18.53
CA PRO A 23 -7.74 15.90 -19.53
C PRO A 23 -8.83 14.82 -19.47
N SER A 24 -9.50 14.61 -20.60
CA SER A 24 -10.52 13.59 -20.79
C SER A 24 -9.93 12.21 -20.47
N GLN A 25 -10.34 11.61 -19.36
CA GLN A 25 -9.98 10.23 -19.04
C GLN A 25 -10.72 9.32 -20.03
N ALA A 26 -9.98 8.47 -20.74
CA ALA A 26 -10.55 7.55 -21.71
C ALA A 26 -11.69 6.73 -21.08
N ALA A 27 -12.82 6.62 -21.80
CA ALA A 27 -13.98 5.90 -21.32
C ALA A 27 -13.63 4.44 -20.97
N LEU A 28 -14.07 4.00 -19.78
CA LEU A 28 -13.79 2.64 -19.32
C LEU A 28 -14.50 1.60 -20.18
N THR A 29 -13.75 0.64 -20.72
CA THR A 29 -14.26 -0.40 -21.63
C THR A 29 -14.22 -1.77 -20.98
N ASN A 30 -15.32 -2.52 -21.02
CA ASN A 30 -15.33 -3.90 -20.51
C ASN A 30 -14.48 -4.84 -21.38
N THR A 31 -13.81 -5.78 -20.73
CA THR A 31 -12.99 -6.81 -21.35
C THR A 31 -13.30 -8.19 -20.78
N ASP A 32 -12.80 -9.23 -21.44
CA ASP A 32 -12.92 -10.61 -20.94
C ASP A 32 -11.85 -11.02 -19.93
N PHE A 33 -10.93 -10.11 -19.65
CA PHE A 33 -9.77 -10.36 -18.84
C PHE A 33 -9.89 -9.70 -17.47
N GLY A 34 -9.42 -10.38 -16.43
CA GLY A 34 -9.17 -9.78 -15.13
C GLY A 34 -7.81 -9.10 -15.15
N MET A 35 -7.78 -7.78 -15.01
CA MET A 35 -6.55 -6.98 -14.95
C MET A 35 -6.29 -6.48 -13.53
N PHE A 36 -5.04 -6.52 -13.12
CA PHE A 36 -4.55 -5.96 -11.87
C PHE A 36 -3.20 -5.27 -12.08
N ALA A 37 -3.02 -4.14 -11.43
CA ALA A 37 -1.74 -3.45 -11.36
C ALA A 37 -1.53 -2.88 -9.97
N SER A 38 -0.30 -2.92 -9.47
CA SER A 38 0.04 -2.30 -8.20
C SER A 38 1.51 -1.99 -8.12
N GLY A 39 1.88 -1.03 -7.29
CA GLY A 39 3.21 -1.06 -6.71
C GLY A 39 3.44 0.02 -5.67
N PHE A 40 4.69 0.11 -5.22
CA PHE A 40 5.13 1.02 -4.17
C PHE A 40 6.58 1.48 -4.40
N GLY A 41 6.90 2.65 -3.88
CA GLY A 41 8.22 3.27 -3.89
C GLY A 41 9.18 2.58 -2.93
N THR A 42 8.80 2.33 -1.68
CA THR A 42 9.66 1.62 -0.72
C THR A 42 8.89 0.68 0.17
N ARG A 43 9.56 -0.38 0.60
CA ARG A 43 9.08 -1.29 1.63
C ARG A 43 10.26 -1.85 2.41
N VAL A 44 10.30 -1.58 3.70
CA VAL A 44 11.25 -2.23 4.61
C VAL A 44 10.67 -3.55 5.08
N THR A 45 11.49 -4.59 5.07
CA THR A 45 11.19 -5.93 5.56
C THR A 45 12.32 -6.39 6.49
N GLY A 46 11.98 -6.81 7.72
CA GLY A 46 12.94 -7.36 8.68
C GLY A 46 13.82 -6.32 9.38
N GLY A 47 14.58 -6.79 10.38
CA GLY A 47 15.48 -5.99 11.21
C GLY A 47 14.77 -5.02 12.18
N SER A 48 15.53 -4.02 12.62
CA SER A 48 15.14 -3.05 13.66
C SER A 48 14.72 -1.67 13.13
N LEU A 49 14.75 -1.45 11.80
CA LEU A 49 14.30 -0.19 11.22
C LEU A 49 12.79 0.01 11.38
N PRO A 50 12.34 1.17 11.89
CA PRO A 50 10.91 1.44 12.04
C PRO A 50 10.19 1.41 10.68
N ALA A 51 9.06 0.73 10.64
CA ALA A 51 8.11 0.59 9.53
C ALA A 51 7.44 1.92 9.13
N ASN A 52 7.92 3.04 9.66
CA ASN A 52 7.63 4.40 9.20
C ASN A 52 8.11 4.64 7.75
N SER A 53 8.80 3.68 7.13
CA SER A 53 8.87 3.54 5.68
C SER A 53 7.52 3.07 5.13
N GLY A 54 6.57 3.98 4.92
CA GLY A 54 5.34 3.68 4.20
C GLY A 54 5.63 3.03 2.86
N ASP A 55 4.63 2.34 2.29
CA ASP A 55 4.61 2.09 0.86
C ASP A 55 4.50 3.48 0.16
N LEU A 56 5.61 4.22 0.08
CA LEU A 56 5.65 5.57 -0.49
C LEU A 56 5.15 5.50 -1.93
N GLY A 57 4.29 6.43 -2.33
CA GLY A 57 3.67 6.37 -3.65
C GLY A 57 2.81 5.12 -3.89
N TYR A 58 2.33 4.35 -2.90
CA TYR A 58 1.49 3.18 -3.19
C TYR A 58 0.31 3.55 -4.10
N GLN A 59 0.14 2.79 -5.18
CA GLN A 59 -0.99 2.91 -6.09
C GLN A 59 -1.38 1.53 -6.60
N THR A 60 -2.68 1.31 -6.76
CA THR A 60 -3.20 0.04 -7.28
C THR A 60 -4.45 0.23 -8.12
N ILE A 61 -4.48 -0.46 -9.25
CA ILE A 61 -5.72 -0.87 -9.90
C ILE A 61 -6.05 -2.23 -9.30
N GLY A 62 -6.96 -2.22 -8.32
CA GLY A 62 -7.54 -3.45 -7.82
C GLY A 62 -8.20 -4.22 -8.97
N CYS A 63 -8.27 -5.53 -8.84
CA CYS A 63 -8.75 -6.42 -9.89
C CYS A 63 -10.07 -5.94 -10.55
N THR A 64 -10.03 -5.80 -11.87
CA THR A 64 -11.10 -5.21 -12.69
C THR A 64 -11.15 -5.85 -14.08
N ARG A 65 -12.31 -5.81 -14.74
CA ARG A 65 -12.45 -6.14 -16.18
C ARG A 65 -12.43 -4.92 -17.07
N LYS A 66 -12.39 -3.73 -16.48
CA LYS A 66 -12.48 -2.47 -17.22
C LYS A 66 -11.08 -2.04 -17.64
N ALA A 67 -10.87 -1.90 -18.94
CA ALA A 67 -9.71 -1.23 -19.51
C ALA A 67 -9.98 0.29 -19.58
N GLY A 68 -8.91 1.09 -19.60
CA GLY A 68 -8.99 2.55 -19.63
C GLY A 68 -8.69 3.21 -18.28
N HIS A 69 -8.45 2.43 -17.21
CA HIS A 69 -7.93 3.02 -15.97
C HIS A 69 -6.53 3.58 -16.22
N ASP A 70 -6.33 4.84 -15.85
CA ASP A 70 -5.03 5.48 -15.71
C ASP A 70 -5.05 6.19 -14.35
N VAL A 71 -4.33 5.63 -13.39
CA VAL A 71 -4.22 6.17 -12.03
C VAL A 71 -2.77 6.35 -11.66
N SER A 72 -2.45 7.48 -11.07
CA SER A 72 -1.11 7.81 -10.61
C SER A 72 -1.11 8.23 -9.14
N ASN A 73 0.04 8.10 -8.50
CA ASN A 73 0.31 8.71 -7.21
C ASN A 73 1.72 9.31 -7.26
N ASN A 74 1.82 10.58 -6.89
CA ASN A 74 3.08 11.30 -6.80
C ASN A 74 3.29 11.68 -5.35
N THR A 75 4.39 11.25 -4.77
CA THR A 75 4.77 11.64 -3.41
C THR A 75 6.06 12.42 -3.45
N ALA A 76 6.10 13.52 -2.67
CA ALA A 76 7.34 14.20 -2.38
C ALA A 76 8.32 13.25 -1.69
N GLY A 77 9.62 13.54 -1.78
CA GLY A 77 10.64 12.76 -1.10
C GLY A 77 10.40 12.74 0.41
N ALA A 78 10.76 11.62 1.05
CA ALA A 78 10.56 11.41 2.47
C ALA A 78 11.81 10.81 3.11
N LYS A 79 12.11 11.27 4.33
CA LYS A 79 13.15 10.68 5.17
C LYS A 79 12.65 9.35 5.73
N VAL A 80 13.41 8.29 5.49
CA VAL A 80 13.17 6.95 6.04
C VAL A 80 14.14 6.76 7.22
N PRO A 81 13.64 6.73 8.47
CA PRO A 81 14.52 6.61 9.63
C PRO A 81 15.39 5.36 9.55
N GLY A 82 16.71 5.58 9.65
CA GLY A 82 17.75 4.54 9.63
C GLY A 82 18.11 3.98 8.25
N LEU A 83 17.47 4.45 7.18
CA LEU A 83 17.93 4.24 5.80
C LEU A 83 18.56 5.53 5.23
N GLY A 84 17.84 6.65 5.34
CA GLY A 84 18.25 7.95 4.78
C GLY A 84 17.06 8.66 4.15
N THR A 85 17.17 9.13 2.91
CA THR A 85 16.09 9.84 2.20
C THR A 85 15.71 9.13 0.90
N ILE A 86 14.41 9.04 0.63
CA ILE A 86 13.88 8.60 -0.66
C ILE A 86 13.36 9.84 -1.37
N GLY A 87 13.84 10.09 -2.58
CA GLY A 87 13.43 11.20 -3.40
C GLY A 87 11.98 11.08 -3.90
N ALA A 88 11.59 12.05 -4.74
CA ALA A 88 10.25 12.08 -5.32
C ALA A 88 9.91 10.74 -6.00
N THR A 89 8.73 10.20 -5.69
CA THR A 89 8.26 8.91 -6.22
C THR A 89 7.03 9.13 -7.07
N THR A 90 7.04 8.60 -8.29
CA THR A 90 5.89 8.55 -9.18
C THR A 90 5.52 7.11 -9.44
N THR A 91 4.27 6.78 -9.20
CA THR A 91 3.72 5.45 -9.46
C THR A 91 2.54 5.59 -10.38
N LYS A 92 2.52 4.81 -11.46
CA LYS A 92 1.52 4.90 -12.50
C LYS A 92 1.02 3.52 -12.86
N GLN A 93 -0.29 3.34 -12.83
CA GLN A 93 -0.94 2.07 -13.09
C GLN A 93 -1.94 2.29 -14.23
N ARG A 94 -1.87 1.45 -15.26
CA ARG A 94 -2.72 1.57 -16.44
C ARG A 94 -3.32 0.25 -16.87
N THR A 95 -4.52 0.33 -17.41
CA THR A 95 -5.15 -0.76 -18.19
C THR A 95 -5.51 -0.24 -19.56
N ILE A 96 -5.15 -0.98 -20.61
CA ILE A 96 -5.30 -0.53 -22.00
C ILE A 96 -6.02 -1.64 -22.79
N LYS A 97 -6.97 -1.24 -23.63
CA LYS A 97 -7.52 -2.09 -24.69
C LYS A 97 -7.28 -1.39 -26.02
N SER A 98 -6.64 -2.06 -26.96
CA SER A 98 -6.41 -1.58 -28.32
C SER A 98 -6.49 -2.75 -29.29
N GLY A 99 -7.50 -2.75 -30.16
CA GLY A 99 -7.82 -3.92 -31.00
C GLY A 99 -8.05 -5.18 -30.15
N SER A 100 -7.34 -6.26 -30.50
CA SER A 100 -7.31 -7.53 -29.75
C SER A 100 -6.47 -7.48 -28.48
N THR A 101 -5.65 -6.45 -28.30
CA THR A 101 -4.70 -6.37 -27.20
C THR A 101 -5.36 -5.81 -25.95
N VAL A 102 -5.23 -6.53 -24.83
CA VAL A 102 -5.63 -6.08 -23.49
C VAL A 102 -4.44 -6.16 -22.57
N LYS A 103 -4.11 -5.06 -21.89
CA LYS A 103 -2.83 -4.89 -21.19
C LYS A 103 -3.02 -4.25 -19.82
N SER A 104 -2.33 -4.81 -18.84
CA SER A 104 -2.11 -4.20 -17.52
C SER A 104 -0.66 -3.73 -17.42
N ILE A 105 -0.45 -2.52 -16.90
CA ILE A 105 0.86 -1.88 -16.81
C ILE A 105 1.02 -1.28 -15.43
N SER A 106 2.19 -1.51 -14.84
CA SER A 106 2.64 -0.91 -13.60
C SER A 106 4.00 -0.26 -13.82
N GLU A 107 4.08 1.03 -13.54
CA GLU A 107 5.30 1.83 -13.67
C GLU A 107 5.60 2.52 -12.36
N HIS A 108 6.88 2.52 -11.99
CA HIS A 108 7.42 3.17 -10.81
C HIS A 108 8.68 3.91 -11.20
N LYS A 109 8.81 5.14 -10.70
CA LYS A 109 10.00 5.98 -10.83
C LYS A 109 10.30 6.62 -9.48
N ILE A 110 11.58 6.62 -9.11
CA ILE A 110 12.09 7.30 -7.92
C ILE A 110 13.30 8.12 -8.35
N ALA A 111 13.29 9.40 -8.00
CA ALA A 111 14.36 10.32 -8.37
C ALA A 111 15.71 9.86 -7.82
N ASP A 112 15.76 9.60 -6.51
CA ASP A 112 16.99 9.23 -5.81
C ASP A 112 16.70 8.43 -4.53
N VAL A 113 17.68 7.65 -4.09
CA VAL A 113 17.73 7.02 -2.77
C VAL A 113 19.06 7.40 -2.14
N VAL A 114 18.99 8.20 -1.08
CA VAL A 114 20.13 8.71 -0.35
C VAL A 114 20.32 7.90 0.92
N LEU A 115 21.53 7.37 1.12
CA LEU A 115 22.01 6.75 2.35
C LEU A 115 23.01 7.73 3.00
N ASP A 116 22.56 8.48 4.01
CA ASP A 116 23.27 9.61 4.61
C ASP A 116 23.83 9.34 6.02
N LYS A 117 23.57 8.16 6.59
CA LYS A 117 24.05 7.77 7.92
C LYS A 117 25.23 6.80 7.86
N ASN A 118 26.37 7.25 7.35
CA ASN A 118 27.57 6.43 7.37
C ASN A 118 28.88 7.22 7.50
N PRO A 119 29.94 6.60 8.07
CA PRO A 119 31.24 7.26 8.25
C PRO A 119 32.04 7.42 6.95
N LEU A 120 31.65 6.75 5.86
CA LEU A 120 32.34 6.85 4.57
C LEU A 120 31.86 8.04 3.73
N GLY A 121 30.67 8.59 3.99
CA GLY A 121 30.08 9.67 3.21
C GLY A 121 28.58 9.53 2.97
N LYS A 122 28.09 10.02 1.83
CA LYS A 122 26.70 9.91 1.38
C LYS A 122 26.68 9.07 0.11
N VAL A 123 25.86 8.02 0.08
CA VAL A 123 25.66 7.20 -1.12
C VAL A 123 24.30 7.55 -1.71
N THR A 124 24.25 7.87 -3.00
CA THR A 124 23.02 8.23 -3.71
C THR A 124 22.81 7.28 -4.88
N VAL A 125 21.67 6.60 -4.94
CA VAL A 125 21.23 5.82 -6.09
C VAL A 125 20.23 6.66 -6.87
N GLU A 126 20.55 7.02 -8.11
CA GLU A 126 19.77 7.96 -8.91
C GLU A 126 18.99 7.27 -10.03
N GLY A 127 17.83 7.84 -10.36
CA GLY A 127 17.05 7.49 -11.53
C GLY A 127 16.55 6.05 -11.51
N LEU A 128 16.00 5.61 -10.38
CA LEU A 128 15.44 4.28 -10.27
C LEU A 128 14.10 4.19 -11.01
N SER A 129 13.95 3.17 -11.85
CA SER A 129 12.65 2.86 -12.45
C SER A 129 12.39 1.38 -12.50
N SER A 130 11.11 1.01 -12.35
CA SER A 130 10.66 -0.34 -12.64
C SER A 130 9.36 -0.32 -13.42
N VAL A 131 9.25 -1.25 -14.36
CA VAL A 131 8.08 -1.39 -15.24
C VAL A 131 7.71 -2.86 -15.27
N SER A 132 6.43 -3.16 -15.07
CA SER A 132 5.86 -4.49 -15.21
C SER A 132 4.65 -4.42 -16.11
N GLN A 133 4.59 -5.32 -17.09
CA GLN A 133 3.52 -5.41 -18.07
C GLN A 133 3.04 -6.85 -18.18
N ALA A 134 1.73 -7.03 -18.27
CA ALA A 134 1.11 -8.31 -18.56
C ALA A 134 -0.02 -8.07 -19.56
N TRP A 135 -0.04 -8.78 -20.67
CA TRP A 135 -1.02 -8.56 -21.73
C TRP A 135 -1.44 -9.82 -22.46
N TRP A 136 -2.61 -9.75 -23.09
CA TRP A 136 -3.06 -10.65 -24.13
C TRP A 136 -2.89 -9.93 -25.47
N ASP A 137 -2.25 -10.56 -26.45
CA ASP A 137 -1.98 -9.96 -27.77
C ASP A 137 -2.99 -10.37 -28.86
N GLY A 138 -4.01 -11.17 -28.51
CA GLY A 138 -4.93 -11.79 -29.46
C GLY A 138 -4.66 -13.28 -29.71
N LYS A 139 -3.45 -13.76 -29.41
CA LYS A 139 -3.02 -15.14 -29.62
C LYS A 139 -2.57 -15.82 -28.32
N GLY A 140 -1.92 -15.08 -27.43
CA GLY A 140 -1.36 -15.62 -26.21
C GLY A 140 -1.15 -14.57 -25.11
N TYR A 141 -0.94 -15.07 -23.90
CA TYR A 141 -0.53 -14.25 -22.76
C TYR A 141 0.98 -13.97 -22.81
N LYS A 142 1.34 -12.73 -22.49
CA LYS A 142 2.70 -12.20 -22.50
C LYS A 142 2.96 -11.40 -21.23
N ALA A 143 4.21 -11.43 -20.78
CA ALA A 143 4.69 -10.69 -19.63
C ALA A 143 6.05 -10.05 -19.98
N ASP A 144 6.31 -8.86 -19.45
CA ASP A 144 7.61 -8.15 -19.53
C ASP A 144 7.80 -7.39 -18.23
N SER A 145 9.03 -7.39 -17.71
CA SER A 145 9.40 -6.72 -16.47
C SER A 145 10.83 -6.20 -16.54
N LYS A 146 11.02 -4.95 -16.15
CA LYS A 146 12.30 -4.26 -16.25
C LYS A 146 12.55 -3.43 -15.01
N ALA A 147 13.80 -3.41 -14.56
CA ALA A 147 14.30 -2.51 -13.54
C ALA A 147 15.55 -1.81 -14.09
N LYS A 148 15.69 -0.52 -13.81
CA LYS A 148 16.84 0.29 -14.22
C LYS A 148 17.25 1.24 -13.11
N ILE A 149 18.56 1.46 -13.03
CA ILE A 149 19.21 2.47 -12.20
C ILE A 149 19.98 3.36 -13.19
N ALA A 150 19.96 4.67 -13.00
CA ALA A 150 20.75 5.58 -13.84
C ALA A 150 22.19 5.62 -13.34
N HIS A 151 22.40 5.99 -12.08
CA HIS A 151 23.73 6.17 -11.48
C HIS A 151 23.74 5.73 -10.01
N ILE A 152 24.94 5.39 -9.52
CA ILE A 152 25.21 5.24 -8.09
C ILE A 152 26.43 6.09 -7.77
N VAL A 153 26.29 6.98 -6.81
CA VAL A 153 27.26 8.02 -6.53
C VAL A 153 27.65 7.97 -5.05
N LEU A 154 28.95 7.98 -4.76
CA LEU A 154 29.50 8.13 -3.41
C LEU A 154 30.12 9.52 -3.26
N ASP A 155 29.62 10.28 -2.29
CA ASP A 155 30.14 11.56 -1.86
C ASP A 155 30.85 11.38 -0.50
N PRO A 156 32.19 11.37 -0.44
CA PRO A 156 32.92 10.97 0.77
C PRO A 156 32.79 11.98 1.93
N ALA A 157 32.86 11.51 3.18
CA ALA A 157 32.70 12.35 4.39
C ALA A 157 33.84 13.36 4.66
N GLY A 158 34.86 13.43 3.81
CA GLY A 158 36.06 14.27 3.95
C GLY A 158 36.46 14.96 2.64
N PRO A 159 37.64 15.60 2.56
CA PRO A 159 38.09 16.24 1.34
C PRO A 159 38.30 15.17 0.25
N GLY A 160 37.37 15.14 -0.70
CA GLY A 160 37.35 14.14 -1.77
C GLY A 160 36.40 14.58 -2.86
N ARG A 161 36.60 14.03 -4.06
CA ARG A 161 35.65 14.22 -5.16
C ARG A 161 34.59 13.13 -5.08
N THR A 162 33.41 13.45 -5.58
CA THR A 162 32.33 12.50 -5.84
C THR A 162 32.81 11.37 -6.76
N ILE A 163 32.46 10.13 -6.42
CA ILE A 163 32.89 8.90 -7.12
C ILE A 163 31.67 8.19 -7.70
N ASP A 164 31.69 7.88 -9.00
CA ASP A 164 30.72 6.98 -9.62
C ASP A 164 31.02 5.52 -9.27
N LEU A 165 30.04 4.85 -8.68
CA LEU A 165 30.10 3.43 -8.35
C LEU A 165 29.46 2.60 -9.48
N PRO A 166 29.97 1.37 -9.70
CA PRO A 166 29.39 0.49 -10.71
C PRO A 166 27.95 0.12 -10.35
N ILE A 167 27.07 0.11 -11.35
CA ILE A 167 25.70 -0.38 -11.20
C ILE A 167 25.77 -1.88 -10.89
N PRO A 168 25.13 -2.37 -9.81
CA PRO A 168 25.19 -3.77 -9.43
C PRO A 168 24.55 -4.65 -10.50
N GLY A 169 25.13 -5.82 -10.72
CA GLY A 169 24.53 -6.88 -11.54
C GLY A 169 23.46 -7.65 -10.75
N SER A 170 22.74 -8.54 -11.44
CA SER A 170 21.82 -9.48 -10.78
C SER A 170 22.56 -10.56 -9.97
N ASP A 171 23.80 -10.86 -10.34
CA ASP A 171 24.72 -11.84 -9.73
C ASP A 171 25.78 -11.20 -8.82
N ARG A 172 25.99 -9.89 -8.95
CA ARG A 172 27.07 -9.14 -8.29
C ARG A 172 26.52 -7.87 -7.63
N PRO A 173 26.05 -7.97 -6.38
CA PRO A 173 25.61 -6.79 -5.65
C PRO A 173 26.81 -5.91 -5.27
N LEU A 174 26.56 -4.60 -5.18
CA LEU A 174 27.51 -3.61 -4.71
C LEU A 174 27.56 -3.67 -3.19
N VAL A 175 28.68 -4.13 -2.65
CA VAL A 175 28.93 -4.15 -1.21
C VAL A 175 29.64 -2.86 -0.83
N ILE A 176 29.04 -2.10 0.09
CA ILE A 176 29.63 -0.90 0.66
C ILE A 176 29.94 -1.23 2.13
N PRO A 177 31.20 -1.50 2.47
CA PRO A 177 31.57 -2.01 3.79
C PRO A 177 31.05 -1.13 4.94
N GLY A 178 30.41 -1.76 5.93
CA GLY A 178 29.89 -1.08 7.13
C GLY A 178 28.59 -0.30 6.91
N ILE A 179 28.02 -0.34 5.71
CA ILE A 179 26.83 0.44 5.34
C ILE A 179 25.73 -0.49 4.87
N ALA A 180 25.88 -0.98 3.65
CA ALA A 180 24.84 -1.70 2.96
C ALA A 180 25.39 -2.57 1.84
N THR A 181 24.59 -3.55 1.47
CA THR A 181 24.69 -4.25 0.20
C THR A 181 23.53 -3.79 -0.68
N ILE A 182 23.83 -3.25 -1.86
CA ILE A 182 22.84 -2.78 -2.83
C ILE A 182 22.87 -3.72 -4.04
N GLY A 183 21.73 -4.30 -4.40
CA GLY A 183 21.62 -5.13 -5.59
C GLY A 183 20.45 -4.70 -6.48
N LEU A 184 20.53 -5.07 -7.76
CA LEU A 184 19.38 -4.95 -8.66
C LEU A 184 18.23 -5.80 -8.12
N GLY A 185 17.04 -5.22 -8.12
CA GLY A 185 15.84 -5.94 -7.73
C GLY A 185 15.51 -7.03 -8.74
N ASN A 186 14.87 -8.08 -8.25
CA ASN A 186 14.48 -9.20 -9.10
C ASN A 186 13.29 -8.86 -10.01
N THR A 187 13.35 -9.41 -11.21
CA THR A 187 12.27 -9.44 -12.19
C THR A 187 11.70 -10.84 -12.26
N VAL A 188 10.39 -10.95 -12.43
CA VAL A 188 9.71 -12.23 -12.65
C VAL A 188 8.66 -12.04 -13.71
N GLU A 189 8.69 -12.93 -14.69
CA GLU A 189 7.73 -13.03 -15.77
C GLU A 189 7.20 -14.45 -15.78
N ARG A 190 5.88 -14.59 -15.75
CA ARG A 190 5.20 -15.88 -15.81
C ARG A 190 4.04 -15.78 -16.78
N THR A 191 3.98 -16.71 -17.70
CA THR A 191 2.89 -16.83 -18.66
C THR A 191 2.40 -18.27 -18.67
N ASN A 192 1.10 -18.46 -18.83
CA ASN A 192 0.49 -19.77 -19.06
C ASN A 192 -0.78 -19.58 -19.91
N ALA A 193 -1.52 -20.65 -20.13
CA ALA A 193 -2.75 -20.63 -20.93
C ALA A 193 -3.90 -19.82 -20.28
N ASP A 194 -3.81 -19.54 -18.98
CA ASP A 194 -4.85 -18.87 -18.19
C ASP A 194 -4.48 -17.43 -17.81
N GLY A 195 -3.28 -16.94 -18.12
CA GLY A 195 -2.86 -15.60 -17.73
C GLY A 195 -1.37 -15.30 -17.87
N ALA A 196 -1.05 -14.05 -17.59
CA ALA A 196 0.30 -13.53 -17.45
C ALA A 196 0.45 -12.72 -16.16
N TYR A 197 1.63 -12.82 -15.59
CA TYR A 197 2.03 -12.16 -14.36
C TYR A 197 3.44 -11.61 -14.52
N SER A 198 3.64 -10.36 -14.15
CA SER A 198 4.97 -9.77 -14.04
C SER A 198 5.14 -8.93 -12.78
N TYR A 199 6.34 -8.94 -12.22
CA TYR A 199 6.78 -7.92 -11.29
C TYR A 199 8.26 -7.60 -11.50
N ALA A 200 8.62 -6.36 -11.13
CA ALA A 200 10.00 -5.92 -11.05
C ALA A 200 10.18 -5.17 -9.73
N ASN A 201 11.24 -5.50 -9.01
CA ASN A 201 11.77 -4.65 -7.95
C ASN A 201 12.89 -3.80 -8.57
N GLY A 202 12.98 -2.52 -8.21
CA GLY A 202 14.03 -1.63 -8.69
C GLY A 202 15.39 -2.03 -8.11
N ILE A 203 15.53 -1.89 -6.79
CA ILE A 203 16.70 -2.35 -6.02
C ILE A 203 16.26 -3.04 -4.74
N TRP A 204 17.17 -3.83 -4.18
CA TRP A 204 17.13 -4.23 -2.79
C TRP A 204 18.37 -3.69 -2.06
N ILE A 205 18.19 -3.30 -0.81
CA ILE A 205 19.24 -2.77 0.06
C ILE A 205 19.22 -3.59 1.34
N LYS A 206 20.32 -4.27 1.66
CA LYS A 206 20.53 -4.90 2.96
C LYS A 206 21.44 -4.02 3.81
N LEU A 207 20.94 -3.53 4.94
CA LEU A 207 21.70 -2.67 5.85
C LEU A 207 22.48 -3.53 6.85
N HIS A 208 23.79 -3.33 6.94
CA HIS A 208 24.66 -4.17 7.78
C HIS A 208 24.45 -3.94 9.27
N GLY A 209 24.12 -2.70 9.68
CA GLY A 209 23.97 -2.34 11.10
C GLY A 209 22.64 -2.76 11.75
N THR A 210 21.60 -3.04 10.96
CA THR A 210 20.25 -3.37 11.46
C THR A 210 19.71 -4.71 10.96
N ASP A 211 20.45 -5.37 10.06
CA ASP A 211 20.03 -6.55 9.28
C ASP A 211 18.64 -6.35 8.61
N SER A 212 18.29 -5.10 8.31
CA SER A 212 17.06 -4.75 7.60
C SER A 212 17.25 -4.86 6.10
N GLU A 213 16.26 -5.42 5.42
CA GLU A 213 16.18 -5.42 3.96
C GLU A 213 15.14 -4.40 3.49
N VAL A 214 15.49 -3.62 2.47
CA VAL A 214 14.62 -2.61 1.89
C VAL A 214 14.44 -2.90 0.41
N ILE A 215 13.21 -3.14 0.00
CA ILE A 215 12.82 -3.24 -1.40
C ILE A 215 12.38 -1.86 -1.87
N VAL A 216 12.95 -1.40 -2.97
CA VAL A 216 12.68 -0.08 -3.52
C VAL A 216 12.18 -0.21 -4.96
N GLY A 217 11.12 0.53 -5.29
CA GLY A 217 10.55 0.69 -6.62
C GLY A 217 9.91 -0.60 -7.14
N ARG A 218 8.94 -1.16 -6.42
CA ARG A 218 8.24 -2.37 -6.88
C ARG A 218 7.11 -2.02 -7.83
N SER A 219 7.11 -2.60 -9.02
CA SER A 219 5.98 -2.65 -9.95
C SER A 219 5.43 -4.08 -10.06
N ARG A 220 4.12 -4.21 -10.32
CA ARG A 220 3.46 -5.50 -10.54
C ARG A 220 2.28 -5.34 -11.49
N ALA A 221 2.21 -6.18 -12.50
CA ALA A 221 1.07 -6.28 -13.42
C ALA A 221 0.62 -7.73 -13.58
N GLU A 222 -0.68 -7.91 -13.77
CA GLU A 222 -1.30 -9.22 -13.95
C GLU A 222 -2.48 -9.09 -14.90
N ILE A 223 -2.62 -10.08 -15.78
CA ILE A 223 -3.80 -10.28 -16.61
C ILE A 223 -4.16 -11.76 -16.55
N ASN A 224 -5.41 -12.07 -16.23
CA ASN A 224 -5.89 -13.45 -16.18
C ASN A 224 -7.09 -13.64 -17.11
N GLY A 225 -7.15 -14.80 -17.73
CA GLY A 225 -8.33 -15.37 -18.35
C GLY A 225 -9.27 -16.00 -17.32
N GLN A 226 -10.53 -16.16 -17.73
CA GLN A 226 -11.63 -16.83 -16.99
C GLN A 226 -11.93 -16.28 -15.59
N ALA A 227 -12.53 -15.08 -15.54
CA ALA A 227 -13.46 -14.73 -14.47
C ALA A 227 -14.87 -15.20 -14.85
N PHE A 228 -15.26 -16.42 -14.44
CA PHE A 228 -16.50 -17.08 -14.85
C PHE A 228 -17.76 -16.26 -14.53
N SER A 229 -17.89 -15.82 -13.28
CA SER A 229 -19.09 -15.11 -12.81
C SER A 229 -18.78 -13.76 -12.17
N ALA A 230 -17.56 -13.55 -11.67
CA ALA A 230 -17.16 -12.28 -11.07
C ALA A 230 -15.64 -12.09 -11.02
N VAL A 231 -15.22 -10.85 -10.78
CA VAL A 231 -13.85 -10.51 -10.40
C VAL A 231 -13.82 -10.10 -8.93
N PHE A 232 -12.92 -10.70 -8.17
CA PHE A 232 -12.67 -10.32 -6.78
C PHE A 232 -11.72 -9.13 -6.73
N ASN A 233 -11.94 -8.22 -5.80
CA ASN A 233 -11.07 -7.07 -5.52
C ASN A 233 -11.04 -6.86 -4.00
N GLY A 234 -10.01 -6.18 -3.50
CA GLY A 234 -9.83 -5.91 -2.09
C GLY A 234 -8.41 -6.19 -1.63
N PHE A 235 -8.18 -5.94 -0.35
CA PHE A 235 -6.90 -6.15 0.32
C PHE A 235 -7.13 -6.51 1.78
N SER A 236 -6.07 -6.97 2.44
CA SER A 236 -6.01 -7.07 3.88
C SER A 236 -4.59 -6.84 4.38
N ASN A 237 -4.52 -6.28 5.59
CA ASN A 237 -3.29 -6.10 6.34
C ASN A 237 -3.57 -6.17 7.83
N SER A 238 -2.54 -6.44 8.62
CA SER A 238 -2.65 -6.55 10.07
C SER A 238 -2.41 -5.22 10.77
N VAL A 239 -1.52 -4.39 10.24
CA VAL A 239 -1.30 -3.02 10.71
C VAL A 239 -1.09 -2.06 9.55
N ASP A 240 -1.63 -0.85 9.65
CA ASP A 240 -1.25 0.33 8.87
C ASP A 240 -1.43 1.58 9.73
N ALA A 241 -0.67 2.64 9.44
CA ALA A 241 -0.82 3.90 10.16
C ALA A 241 -0.67 5.11 9.21
N SER A 242 -1.22 6.24 9.62
CA SER A 242 -1.06 7.53 8.96
C SER A 242 -0.89 8.64 10.00
N ALA A 243 0.21 9.38 9.94
CA ALA A 243 0.53 10.55 10.76
C ALA A 243 0.48 11.84 9.93
N LEU A 244 0.48 13.00 10.61
CA LEU A 244 0.56 14.34 10.00
C LEU A 244 -0.46 14.57 8.88
N GLY A 245 -1.74 14.22 9.10
CA GLY A 245 -2.78 14.37 8.06
C GLY A 245 -2.59 13.47 6.83
N GLY A 246 -1.74 12.44 6.91
CA GLY A 246 -1.49 11.47 5.84
C GLY A 246 -0.13 11.61 5.15
N VAL A 247 0.75 12.52 5.60
CA VAL A 247 2.07 12.76 5.02
C VAL A 247 3.07 11.63 5.32
N VAL A 248 3.02 11.06 6.54
CA VAL A 248 3.84 9.89 6.92
C VAL A 248 2.92 8.70 7.13
N LYS A 249 3.12 7.61 6.42
CA LYS A 249 2.30 6.39 6.55
C LYS A 249 3.17 5.22 6.99
N VAL A 250 2.71 4.41 7.94
CA VAL A 250 3.20 3.03 8.07
C VAL A 250 2.49 2.21 7.01
N GLY A 251 3.26 1.56 6.15
CA GLY A 251 2.74 0.76 5.04
C GLY A 251 1.85 -0.38 5.53
N LYS A 252 1.07 -0.97 4.61
CA LYS A 252 0.16 -2.07 4.94
C LYS A 252 0.96 -3.34 5.21
N ASN A 253 0.94 -3.86 6.45
CA ASN A 253 1.80 -4.97 6.85
C ASN A 253 1.05 -6.12 7.57
N PRO A 254 1.26 -7.39 7.16
CA PRO A 254 1.66 -7.80 5.80
C PRO A 254 0.51 -7.50 4.83
N LEU A 255 0.79 -7.00 3.61
CA LEU A 255 -0.25 -6.74 2.60
C LEU A 255 -0.57 -8.01 1.77
N THR A 256 -1.84 -8.40 1.77
CA THR A 256 -2.40 -9.41 0.87
C THR A 256 -3.50 -8.78 0.02
N ASN A 257 -3.35 -8.81 -1.31
CA ASN A 257 -4.35 -8.31 -2.26
C ASN A 257 -5.20 -9.46 -2.81
N ALA A 258 -6.51 -9.24 -2.95
CA ALA A 258 -7.41 -10.22 -3.55
C ALA A 258 -7.03 -10.52 -5.01
N GLY A 259 -6.86 -11.81 -5.37
CA GLY A 259 -6.55 -12.22 -6.74
C GLY A 259 -7.78 -12.16 -7.65
N CYS A 260 -7.61 -11.80 -8.93
CA CYS A 260 -8.75 -11.47 -9.81
C CYS A 260 -9.68 -12.66 -10.07
N ALA A 261 -9.11 -13.82 -10.38
CA ALA A 261 -9.84 -15.09 -10.53
C ALA A 261 -10.17 -15.75 -9.18
N GLY A 262 -9.67 -15.17 -8.09
CA GLY A 262 -9.75 -15.73 -6.75
C GLY A 262 -8.74 -16.84 -6.50
N THR A 263 -8.91 -17.53 -5.39
CA THR A 263 -7.94 -18.54 -4.90
C THR A 263 -8.32 -19.99 -5.19
N LYS A 264 -9.39 -20.23 -5.96
CA LYS A 264 -9.98 -21.58 -6.15
C LYS A 264 -10.28 -22.27 -4.81
N GLY A 265 -10.77 -21.51 -3.83
CA GLY A 265 -11.06 -21.97 -2.48
C GLY A 265 -9.84 -22.19 -1.57
N LYS A 266 -8.61 -21.97 -2.03
CA LYS A 266 -7.40 -22.15 -1.20
C LYS A 266 -7.14 -20.93 -0.32
N LEU A 267 -6.90 -21.15 0.97
CA LEU A 267 -6.45 -20.09 1.85
C LEU A 267 -5.04 -19.64 1.43
N LYS A 268 -4.85 -18.33 1.24
CA LYS A 268 -3.54 -17.72 0.97
C LYS A 268 -3.23 -16.72 2.06
N THR A 269 -2.08 -16.87 2.70
CA THR A 269 -1.67 -16.03 3.84
C THR A 269 -0.27 -15.49 3.65
N LYS A 270 0.02 -14.43 4.41
CA LYS A 270 1.34 -13.92 4.69
C LYS A 270 1.43 -13.60 6.17
N SER A 271 2.56 -13.91 6.78
CA SER A 271 2.78 -13.69 8.21
C SER A 271 4.15 -13.06 8.45
N ILE A 272 4.21 -12.17 9.43
CA ILE A 272 5.44 -11.54 9.95
C ILE A 272 5.36 -11.49 11.48
N GLY A 273 6.49 -11.66 12.15
CA GLY A 273 6.55 -11.74 13.62
C GLY A 273 6.24 -10.42 14.31
N HIS A 274 6.82 -9.32 13.82
CA HIS A 274 6.66 -7.97 14.37
C HIS A 274 6.72 -6.92 13.26
N VAL A 275 6.24 -5.71 13.58
CA VAL A 275 6.44 -4.52 12.76
C VAL A 275 6.92 -3.41 13.71
N PRO A 276 8.14 -2.88 13.54
CA PRO A 276 8.60 -1.78 14.38
C PRO A 276 7.82 -0.51 14.02
N LEU A 277 7.12 0.12 14.96
CA LEU A 277 6.22 1.26 14.68
C LEU A 277 6.85 2.64 14.92
N GLY A 278 8.18 2.72 15.06
CA GLY A 278 8.87 3.97 15.40
C GLY A 278 8.39 4.53 16.74
N GLU A 279 8.15 5.83 16.84
CA GLU A 279 7.67 6.48 18.06
C GLU A 279 6.28 6.00 18.50
N VAL A 280 5.43 5.58 17.56
CA VAL A 280 4.16 4.91 17.87
C VAL A 280 4.41 3.62 18.66
N GLY A 281 5.57 2.98 18.47
CA GLY A 281 6.01 1.80 19.21
C GLY A 281 6.11 2.00 20.72
N ASN A 282 6.25 3.25 21.20
CA ASN A 282 6.27 3.56 22.64
C ASN A 282 4.88 3.43 23.28
N ILE A 283 3.82 3.56 22.48
CA ILE A 283 2.43 3.47 22.94
C ILE A 283 1.81 2.15 22.49
N LEU A 284 2.19 1.63 21.33
CA LEU A 284 1.58 0.46 20.70
C LEU A 284 2.62 -0.56 20.28
N ASP A 285 2.50 -1.78 20.83
CA ASP A 285 3.24 -2.96 20.38
C ASP A 285 2.27 -3.97 19.73
N VAL A 286 2.64 -4.50 18.56
CA VAL A 286 1.85 -5.47 17.81
C VAL A 286 2.71 -6.65 17.37
N LYS A 287 2.25 -7.88 17.66
CA LYS A 287 2.98 -9.11 17.39
C LYS A 287 2.11 -10.16 16.72
N GLY A 288 2.76 -11.04 15.96
CA GLY A 288 2.13 -12.16 15.24
C GLY A 288 1.13 -11.65 14.21
N LEU A 289 1.61 -10.92 13.21
CA LEU A 289 0.79 -10.27 12.20
C LEU A 289 0.57 -11.23 11.02
N THR A 290 -0.68 -11.56 10.73
CA THR A 290 -1.06 -12.40 9.59
C THR A 290 -2.16 -11.75 8.76
N SER A 291 -1.99 -11.68 7.45
CA SER A 291 -3.07 -11.31 6.53
C SER A 291 -3.33 -12.38 5.50
N GLY A 292 -4.53 -12.42 4.94
CA GLY A 292 -4.87 -13.44 3.99
C GLY A 292 -6.17 -13.24 3.24
N GLN A 293 -6.42 -14.17 2.33
CA GLN A 293 -7.62 -14.22 1.53
C GLN A 293 -8.04 -15.67 1.27
N ARG A 294 -9.33 -15.85 1.02
CA ARG A 294 -9.90 -17.06 0.43
C ARG A 294 -11.08 -16.65 -0.43
N SER A 295 -11.10 -17.13 -1.66
CA SER A 295 -12.18 -16.86 -2.61
C SER A 295 -12.35 -18.01 -3.57
N ASN A 296 -13.62 -18.24 -3.93
CA ASN A 296 -14.03 -19.28 -4.86
C ASN A 296 -15.16 -18.76 -5.75
N GLN A 297 -15.19 -19.22 -7.00
CA GLN A 297 -16.26 -18.89 -7.93
C GLN A 297 -16.65 -20.11 -8.76
N THR A 298 -17.91 -20.16 -9.13
CA THR A 298 -18.52 -21.11 -10.07
C THR A 298 -19.15 -20.32 -11.22
N LYS A 299 -19.95 -20.96 -12.07
CA LYS A 299 -20.70 -20.25 -13.12
C LYS A 299 -21.82 -19.34 -12.57
N THR A 300 -22.30 -19.58 -11.35
CA THR A 300 -23.47 -18.90 -10.78
C THR A 300 -23.20 -18.21 -9.45
N THR A 301 -22.06 -18.49 -8.82
CA THR A 301 -21.72 -17.95 -7.49
C THR A 301 -20.29 -17.46 -7.45
N ALA A 302 -20.04 -16.39 -6.71
CA ALA A 302 -18.69 -15.94 -6.38
C ALA A 302 -18.67 -15.47 -4.93
N GLU A 303 -17.84 -16.07 -4.10
CA GLU A 303 -17.76 -15.74 -2.68
C GLU A 303 -16.33 -15.77 -2.17
N GLY A 304 -16.09 -15.02 -1.11
CA GLY A 304 -14.80 -15.03 -0.46
C GLY A 304 -14.71 -14.01 0.64
N TYR A 305 -13.51 -13.93 1.18
CA TYR A 305 -13.14 -12.96 2.19
C TYR A 305 -11.66 -12.63 2.14
N THR A 306 -11.34 -11.47 2.69
CA THR A 306 -9.99 -11.09 3.12
C THR A 306 -9.99 -10.92 4.64
N PHE A 307 -8.83 -11.09 5.27
CA PHE A 307 -8.70 -10.89 6.71
C PHE A 307 -7.33 -10.37 7.11
N GLY A 308 -7.30 -9.57 8.17
CA GLY A 308 -6.11 -9.14 8.87
C GLY A 308 -6.19 -9.58 10.33
N GLU A 309 -5.14 -10.24 10.82
CA GLU A 309 -5.06 -10.84 12.13
C GLU A 309 -3.78 -10.39 12.85
N VAL A 310 -3.88 -10.17 14.16
CA VAL A 310 -2.76 -9.82 15.04
C VAL A 310 -2.89 -10.66 16.29
N ALA A 311 -1.86 -11.43 16.64
CA ALA A 311 -1.88 -12.34 17.78
C ALA A 311 -1.82 -11.61 19.13
N ASN A 312 -1.11 -10.48 19.21
CA ASN A 312 -1.01 -9.69 20.42
C ASN A 312 -0.98 -8.19 20.10
N VAL A 313 -1.79 -7.43 20.80
CA VAL A 313 -1.81 -5.97 20.79
C VAL A 313 -1.64 -5.49 22.22
N ASN A 314 -0.66 -4.63 22.45
CA ASN A 314 -0.40 -4.02 23.74
C ASN A 314 -0.39 -2.49 23.57
N ILE A 315 -1.19 -1.79 24.38
CA ILE A 315 -1.38 -0.34 24.32
C ILE A 315 -1.04 0.26 25.69
N GLY A 316 -0.24 1.33 25.69
CA GLY A 316 0.09 2.10 26.88
C GLY A 316 0.84 1.28 27.94
N ASN A 317 1.88 0.54 27.53
CA ASN A 317 2.72 -0.28 28.42
C ASN A 317 1.92 -1.29 29.27
N GLY A 318 0.91 -1.94 28.68
CA GLY A 318 0.07 -2.95 29.33
C GLY A 318 -1.22 -2.41 29.93
N ALA A 319 -1.52 -1.12 29.76
CA ALA A 319 -2.81 -0.56 30.17
C ALA A 319 -3.97 -1.31 29.51
N ILE A 320 -3.84 -1.60 28.21
CA ILE A 320 -4.78 -2.46 27.47
C ILE A 320 -3.99 -3.52 26.71
N ARG A 321 -4.41 -4.78 26.84
CA ARG A 321 -3.82 -5.91 26.12
C ARG A 321 -4.90 -6.75 25.49
N ILE A 322 -4.73 -7.07 24.21
CA ILE A 322 -5.68 -7.88 23.45
C ILE A 322 -4.93 -9.05 22.84
N GLU A 323 -5.33 -10.25 23.21
CA GLU A 323 -4.84 -11.51 22.66
C GLU A 323 -5.74 -11.94 21.52
N ALA A 324 -5.22 -11.89 20.31
CA ALA A 324 -5.91 -12.11 19.05
C ALA A 324 -6.93 -11.02 18.68
N ILE A 325 -6.67 -10.34 17.57
CA ILE A 325 -7.63 -9.51 16.85
C ILE A 325 -7.73 -10.04 15.43
N ARG A 326 -8.95 -10.17 14.90
CA ARG A 326 -9.19 -10.48 13.50
C ARG A 326 -10.21 -9.51 12.93
N ALA A 327 -9.89 -8.90 11.80
CA ALA A 327 -10.85 -8.23 10.93
C ALA A 327 -11.10 -9.11 9.71
N GLN A 328 -12.36 -9.31 9.34
CA GLN A 328 -12.71 -10.11 8.16
C GLN A 328 -13.81 -9.43 7.35
N ALA A 329 -13.54 -9.24 6.06
CA ALA A 329 -14.47 -8.67 5.09
C ALA A 329 -14.95 -9.78 4.16
N ASN A 330 -16.25 -10.06 4.12
CA ASN A 330 -16.83 -11.15 3.33
C ASN A 330 -17.81 -10.60 2.32
N VAL A 331 -17.77 -11.12 1.10
CA VAL A 331 -18.76 -10.80 0.05
C VAL A 331 -19.13 -12.08 -0.69
N LYS A 332 -20.43 -12.22 -0.96
CA LYS A 332 -21.00 -13.30 -1.76
C LYS A 332 -21.87 -12.72 -2.85
N TYR A 333 -21.76 -13.25 -4.06
CA TYR A 333 -22.61 -12.98 -5.21
C TYR A 333 -23.27 -14.28 -5.66
N VAL A 334 -24.56 -14.20 -5.98
CA VAL A 334 -25.33 -15.29 -6.57
C VAL A 334 -26.12 -14.73 -7.76
N LYS A 335 -25.97 -15.36 -8.93
CA LYS A 335 -26.70 -14.99 -10.15
C LYS A 335 -28.21 -15.02 -9.88
N GLY A 336 -28.91 -13.95 -10.26
CA GLY A 336 -30.35 -13.78 -10.02
C GLY A 336 -30.75 -13.32 -8.61
N LYS A 337 -29.88 -13.46 -7.59
CA LYS A 337 -30.14 -12.98 -6.21
C LYS A 337 -29.33 -11.74 -5.83
N GLY A 338 -28.26 -11.44 -6.57
CA GLY A 338 -27.39 -10.29 -6.32
C GLY A 338 -26.28 -10.58 -5.32
N SER A 339 -25.73 -9.53 -4.71
CA SER A 339 -24.61 -9.62 -3.77
C SER A 339 -25.02 -9.31 -2.33
N THR A 340 -24.35 -9.94 -1.37
CA THR A 340 -24.39 -9.63 0.06
C THR A 340 -22.97 -9.44 0.60
N ALA A 341 -22.83 -8.53 1.57
CA ALA A 341 -21.55 -8.23 2.22
C ALA A 341 -21.71 -8.27 3.74
N SER A 342 -20.71 -8.80 4.46
CA SER A 342 -20.73 -8.88 5.92
C SER A 342 -19.33 -8.84 6.52
N ILE A 343 -19.26 -8.47 7.80
CA ILE A 343 -18.03 -8.52 8.60
C ILE A 343 -17.98 -9.75 9.52
N SER A 344 -18.75 -10.80 9.19
CA SER A 344 -18.78 -12.03 9.98
C SER A 344 -17.38 -12.63 10.04
N GLY A 345 -16.87 -12.89 11.24
CA GLY A 345 -15.48 -13.30 11.46
C GLY A 345 -14.55 -12.19 11.97
N THR A 346 -15.02 -10.93 12.04
CA THR A 346 -14.34 -9.90 12.83
C THR A 346 -14.54 -10.16 14.32
N LYS A 347 -13.46 -10.48 15.04
CA LYS A 347 -13.49 -10.93 16.44
C LYS A 347 -12.27 -10.46 17.22
N PHE A 348 -12.45 -10.45 18.54
CA PHE A 348 -11.43 -10.20 19.54
C PHE A 348 -11.34 -11.45 20.40
N GLY A 349 -10.13 -11.87 20.74
CA GLY A 349 -9.92 -12.88 21.78
C GLY A 349 -9.94 -12.23 23.16
N ASP A 350 -9.03 -12.64 24.02
CA ASP A 350 -9.01 -12.18 25.41
C ASP A 350 -8.56 -10.72 25.49
N ILE A 351 -9.32 -9.90 26.21
CA ILE A 351 -9.05 -8.49 26.42
C ILE A 351 -8.73 -8.28 27.89
N TYR A 352 -7.70 -7.50 28.18
CA TYR A 352 -7.28 -7.16 29.52
C TYR A 352 -7.16 -5.64 29.66
N ILE A 353 -7.62 -5.12 30.79
CA ILE A 353 -7.32 -3.77 31.26
C ILE A 353 -6.46 -3.93 32.52
N GLY A 354 -5.18 -3.52 32.42
CA GLY A 354 -4.16 -3.94 33.37
C GLY A 354 -4.08 -5.46 33.48
N LYS A 355 -4.34 -6.01 34.68
CA LYS A 355 -4.33 -7.46 34.94
C LYS A 355 -5.71 -8.13 34.85
N GLN A 356 -6.78 -7.36 34.73
CA GLN A 356 -8.15 -7.89 34.75
C GLN A 356 -8.63 -8.24 33.35
N LYS A 357 -9.09 -9.48 33.15
CA LYS A 357 -9.76 -9.91 31.92
C LYS A 357 -11.15 -9.27 31.83
N VAL A 358 -11.48 -8.69 30.68
CA VAL A 358 -12.75 -8.01 30.41
C VAL A 358 -13.34 -8.45 29.06
N SER A 359 -14.63 -8.25 28.88
CA SER A 359 -15.30 -8.42 27.58
C SER A 359 -15.10 -7.18 26.69
N LEU A 360 -15.39 -7.33 25.39
CA LEU A 360 -15.34 -6.22 24.44
C LEU A 360 -16.29 -5.07 24.83
N ALA A 361 -17.50 -5.38 25.29
CA ALA A 361 -18.48 -4.37 25.73
C ALA A 361 -17.98 -3.60 26.98
N GLN A 362 -17.29 -4.30 27.88
CA GLN A 362 -16.66 -3.68 29.05
C GLN A 362 -15.48 -2.79 28.65
N LEU A 363 -14.66 -3.23 27.68
CA LEU A 363 -13.61 -2.39 27.10
C LEU A 363 -14.23 -1.11 26.53
N GLU A 364 -15.21 -1.23 25.63
CA GLU A 364 -15.89 -0.10 24.99
C GLU A 364 -16.47 0.89 26.01
N SER A 365 -17.04 0.39 27.10
CA SER A 365 -17.55 1.21 28.20
C SER A 365 -16.46 1.85 29.06
N ALA A 366 -15.26 1.25 29.11
CA ALA A 366 -14.11 1.74 29.85
C ALA A 366 -13.25 2.73 29.04
N LEU A 367 -13.36 2.74 27.70
CA LEU A 367 -12.59 3.65 26.83
C LEU A 367 -12.80 5.14 27.14
N SER A 368 -13.94 5.51 27.73
CA SER A 368 -14.20 6.89 28.19
C SER A 368 -13.53 7.24 29.53
N ARG A 369 -12.95 6.25 30.23
CA ARG A 369 -12.39 6.39 31.60
C ARG A 369 -10.91 6.02 31.69
N VAL A 370 -10.37 5.37 30.67
CA VAL A 370 -8.96 4.96 30.63
C VAL A 370 -8.18 6.06 29.91
N ASP A 371 -7.47 6.88 30.70
CA ASP A 371 -6.54 7.86 30.17
C ASP A 371 -5.18 7.20 29.93
N ILE A 372 -4.73 7.18 28.68
CA ILE A 372 -3.42 6.65 28.28
C ILE A 372 -2.65 7.82 27.65
N PRO A 373 -1.52 8.23 28.22
CA PRO A 373 -0.71 9.32 27.67
C PRO A 373 -0.40 9.10 26.19
N GLY A 374 -0.68 10.11 25.36
CA GLY A 374 -0.47 10.08 23.90
C GLY A 374 -1.57 9.36 23.10
N LEU A 375 -2.63 8.85 23.73
CA LEU A 375 -3.76 8.22 23.05
C LEU A 375 -5.01 9.11 23.10
N ALA A 376 -5.53 9.48 21.93
CA ALA A 376 -6.73 10.31 21.81
C ALA A 376 -8.03 9.49 21.80
N LYS A 377 -8.04 8.36 21.09
CA LYS A 377 -9.25 7.58 20.84
C LYS A 377 -8.94 6.13 20.51
N ILE A 378 -9.78 5.23 21.01
CA ILE A 378 -9.86 3.84 20.55
C ILE A 378 -11.23 3.60 19.95
N GLU A 379 -11.29 2.92 18.80
CA GLU A 379 -12.52 2.51 18.14
C GLU A 379 -12.44 1.03 17.76
N THR A 380 -13.54 0.29 17.99
CA THR A 380 -13.65 -1.14 17.70
C THR A 380 -14.62 -1.37 16.54
N LYS A 381 -14.36 -2.41 15.73
CA LYS A 381 -15.22 -2.87 14.61
C LYS A 381 -15.67 -1.76 13.65
N VAL A 382 -14.76 -0.85 13.31
CA VAL A 382 -15.05 0.29 12.43
C VAL A 382 -15.33 -0.21 11.00
N VAL A 383 -16.57 -0.05 10.54
CA VAL A 383 -16.94 -0.29 9.14
C VAL A 383 -16.63 0.97 8.34
N VAL A 384 -15.61 0.90 7.49
CA VAL A 384 -15.14 2.05 6.70
C VAL A 384 -16.01 2.29 5.47
N GLU A 385 -16.38 1.21 4.80
CA GLU A 385 -17.20 1.26 3.58
C GLU A 385 -18.08 0.00 3.53
N ARG A 386 -19.34 0.14 3.12
CA ARG A 386 -20.25 -1.00 2.94
C ARG A 386 -21.24 -0.74 1.82
N SER A 387 -21.36 -1.73 0.94
CA SER A 387 -22.41 -1.83 -0.08
C SER A 387 -22.83 -3.30 -0.23
N LYS A 388 -23.77 -3.59 -1.14
CA LYS A 388 -24.18 -4.99 -1.41
C LYS A 388 -23.03 -5.88 -1.85
N ASN A 389 -22.02 -5.33 -2.52
CA ASN A 389 -20.93 -6.11 -3.12
C ASN A 389 -19.54 -5.74 -2.61
N LEU A 390 -19.45 -4.92 -1.55
CA LEU A 390 -18.21 -4.46 -0.96
C LEU A 390 -18.38 -4.30 0.56
N VAL A 391 -17.35 -4.65 1.32
CA VAL A 391 -17.22 -4.23 2.70
C VAL A 391 -15.76 -4.01 3.05
N GLU A 392 -15.51 -2.96 3.83
CA GLU A 392 -14.21 -2.62 4.42
C GLU A 392 -14.39 -2.44 5.93
N VAL A 393 -13.53 -3.09 6.69
CA VAL A 393 -13.59 -3.12 8.15
C VAL A 393 -12.20 -3.05 8.76
N VAL A 394 -12.09 -2.26 9.81
CA VAL A 394 -10.95 -2.23 10.72
C VAL A 394 -11.41 -2.79 12.06
N ALA A 395 -10.71 -3.79 12.60
CA ALA A 395 -11.07 -4.36 13.89
C ALA A 395 -10.80 -3.37 15.02
N LEU A 396 -9.63 -2.76 15.06
CA LEU A 396 -9.26 -1.78 16.08
C LEU A 396 -8.58 -0.57 15.43
N ARG A 397 -9.08 0.63 15.69
CA ARG A 397 -8.50 1.89 15.22
C ARG A 397 -8.09 2.73 16.42
N LEU A 398 -6.84 3.17 16.43
CA LEU A 398 -6.29 4.06 17.43
C LEU A 398 -6.06 5.42 16.80
N THR A 399 -6.44 6.49 17.50
CA THR A 399 -6.02 7.85 17.18
C THR A 399 -5.10 8.32 18.29
N LEU A 400 -3.85 8.65 17.96
CA LEU A 400 -2.82 9.10 18.89
C LEU A 400 -2.72 10.63 18.85
N LEU A 401 -2.42 11.22 20.01
CA LEU A 401 -2.06 12.62 20.15
C LEU A 401 -0.56 12.73 19.94
N ASP A 402 -0.13 13.47 18.92
CA ASP A 402 1.28 13.78 18.76
C ASP A 402 1.67 14.91 19.74
N ALA A 403 2.73 14.68 20.52
CA ALA A 403 3.17 15.57 21.59
C ALA A 403 3.81 16.88 21.07
N THR A 404 4.13 16.96 19.78
CA THR A 404 4.89 18.10 19.24
C THR A 404 4.07 19.11 18.44
N GLU A 405 2.94 18.77 17.82
CA GLU A 405 2.23 19.72 16.92
C GLU A 405 0.68 19.60 16.88
N GLY A 406 0.05 18.86 17.80
CA GLY A 406 -1.43 18.72 17.79
C GLY A 406 -1.98 17.95 16.58
N THR A 407 -1.11 17.28 15.82
CA THR A 407 -1.47 16.41 14.70
C THR A 407 -1.91 15.04 15.21
N LYS A 408 -2.84 14.41 14.48
CA LYS A 408 -3.43 13.11 14.87
C LYS A 408 -2.84 12.00 14.02
N THR A 409 -2.27 10.99 14.67
CA THR A 409 -1.82 9.76 14.02
C THR A 409 -2.89 8.69 14.16
N VAL A 410 -3.37 8.13 13.04
CA VAL A 410 -4.35 7.05 13.03
C VAL A 410 -3.64 5.74 12.73
N VAL A 411 -3.82 4.75 13.61
CA VAL A 411 -3.31 3.38 13.44
C VAL A 411 -4.48 2.42 13.30
N ASN A 412 -4.52 1.67 12.22
CA ASN A 412 -5.51 0.62 11.98
C ASN A 412 -4.88 -0.75 12.24
N ILE A 413 -5.53 -1.56 13.06
CA ILE A 413 -5.10 -2.89 13.49
C ILE A 413 -6.18 -3.89 13.11
N GLY A 414 -5.79 -4.90 12.33
CA GLY A 414 -6.68 -5.80 11.62
C GLY A 414 -7.52 -5.01 10.61
N HIS A 415 -7.12 -5.01 9.35
CA HIS A 415 -7.78 -4.25 8.29
C HIS A 415 -8.08 -5.17 7.11
N ALA A 416 -9.35 -5.22 6.68
CA ALA A 416 -9.79 -6.04 5.56
C ALA A 416 -10.80 -5.30 4.68
N LYS A 417 -10.59 -5.36 3.37
CA LYS A 417 -11.51 -4.92 2.32
C LYS A 417 -11.74 -6.06 1.36
N PHE A 418 -13.00 -6.33 1.02
CA PHE A 418 -13.34 -7.30 -0.01
C PHE A 418 -14.50 -6.82 -0.87
N LYS A 419 -14.42 -7.07 -2.17
CA LYS A 419 -15.38 -6.68 -3.19
C LYS A 419 -15.54 -7.78 -4.22
N VAL A 420 -16.77 -7.99 -4.67
CA VAL A 420 -17.10 -8.90 -5.78
C VAL A 420 -17.78 -8.09 -6.87
N ASN A 421 -17.16 -8.00 -8.05
CA ASN A 421 -17.74 -7.37 -9.22
C ASN A 421 -18.28 -8.46 -10.13
N SER A 422 -19.61 -8.62 -10.22
CA SER A 422 -20.22 -9.59 -11.13
C SER A 422 -19.82 -9.29 -12.58
N SER A 423 -19.42 -10.33 -13.31
CA SER A 423 -19.34 -10.31 -14.77
C SER A 423 -20.78 -10.18 -15.27
N LYS A 424 -21.15 -9.06 -15.90
CA LYS A 424 -22.49 -8.91 -16.48
C LYS A 424 -22.75 -9.97 -17.54
#